data_AF-A0A7S0ADU4-F1
#
_entry.id   AF-A0A7S0ADU4-F1
#
_cell.length_a   1.000
_cell.length_b   1.000
_cell.length_c   1.000
_cell.angle_alpha   90.00
_cell.angle_beta   90.00
_cell.angle_gamma   90.00
#
_symmetry.space_group_name_H-M   'P 1'
#
loop_
_entity.id
_entity.type
_entity.pdbx_description
1 polymer ?
#
loop_
_entity_poly.entity_id
_entity_poly.type
_entity_poly.pdbx_seq_one_letter_code
_entity_poly.pdbx_strand_id
1 'polypeptide(L)'
;AALPEEALRGEQAELARQRYGEEAVRFCVLPPSIARLLPASTRSPEEQSFQEEVEAAVTAMQQVRQRLLEHISTAKAREDREALRDLGPRYNGAAREIRALRDLDGAVTRRMSVASRRLAAYRSGQEVRELPLGGLADFPASFAGYTKVLDFYRFSDAAQYSFGRQYEGPQHFTDVKRNVAVLDAVDARGHRAFNGFAVSGVDAPGVRPGGESCGRFQALEVEDGSGETYSRDHDAEFKLCASLCASVPADWRGHVVLFSKKPLCRSCADVVHVQLPRALPGISLEVVVDETEDGVAAGAVVNCAPGTRKLGLPPPAPAAAAPGPAPAQPA
;
A
#
# COMPACT_ATOMS: atom_id res chain seq x y z
N ALA A 1 -7.48 30.12 5.27
CA ALA A 1 -6.61 30.44 4.12
C ALA A 1 -5.59 29.31 3.96
N ALA A 2 -5.04 29.09 2.75
CA ALA A 2 -3.82 28.29 2.63
C ALA A 2 -2.69 29.06 3.34
N LEU A 3 -1.80 28.35 4.05
CA LEU A 3 -0.64 29.01 4.64
C LEU A 3 0.25 29.56 3.52
N PRO A 4 0.86 30.75 3.69
CA PRO A 4 1.89 31.23 2.78
C PRO A 4 3.02 30.20 2.65
N GLU A 5 3.67 30.15 1.49
CA GLU A 5 4.74 29.19 1.22
C GLU A 5 5.88 29.27 2.24
N GLU A 6 6.24 30.48 2.67
CA GLU A 6 7.25 30.72 3.70
C GLU A 6 6.89 30.06 5.04
N ALA A 7 5.61 30.09 5.43
CA ALA A 7 5.15 29.43 6.65
C ALA A 7 5.23 27.90 6.54
N LEU A 8 4.96 27.34 5.35
CA LEU A 8 5.10 25.91 5.09
C LEU A 8 6.57 25.47 5.15
N ARG A 9 7.48 26.26 4.59
CA ARG A 9 8.93 26.02 4.68
C ARG A 9 9.42 26.12 6.13
N GLY A 10 8.91 27.06 6.91
CA GLY A 10 9.21 27.19 8.34
C GLY A 10 8.75 25.97 9.15
N GLU A 11 7.50 25.52 8.95
CA GLU A 11 6.95 24.30 9.55
C GLU A 11 7.80 23.06 9.21
N GLN A 12 8.21 22.94 7.95
CA GLN A 12 9.06 21.86 7.48
C GLN A 12 10.42 21.86 8.15
N ALA A 13 11.12 23.00 8.12
CA ALA A 13 12.45 23.12 8.72
C ALA A 13 12.44 22.83 10.23
N GLU A 14 11.41 23.31 10.93
CA GLU A 14 11.25 23.04 12.36
C GLU A 14 11.04 21.56 12.65
N LEU A 15 10.11 20.90 11.95
CA LEU A 15 9.86 19.48 12.15
C LEU A 15 11.07 18.61 11.76
N ALA A 16 11.81 18.98 10.71
CA ALA A 16 13.04 18.29 10.33
C ALA A 16 14.12 18.39 11.41
N ARG A 17 14.31 19.58 12.00
CA ARG A 17 15.22 19.78 13.14
C ARG A 17 14.82 18.96 14.36
N GLN A 18 13.53 18.94 14.69
CA GLN A 18 13.02 18.15 15.81
C GLN A 18 13.25 16.64 15.62
N ARG A 19 13.10 16.13 14.39
CA ARG A 19 13.24 14.69 14.09
C ARG A 19 14.67 14.23 13.92
N TYR A 20 15.51 15.05 13.27
CA TYR A 20 16.80 14.62 12.74
C TYR A 20 17.99 15.43 13.27
N GLY A 21 17.74 16.45 14.10
CA GLY A 21 18.80 17.26 14.68
C GLY A 21 19.70 17.88 13.62
N GLU A 22 20.99 17.58 13.70
CA GLU A 22 22.02 18.08 12.78
C GLU A 22 21.83 17.59 11.34
N GLU A 23 21.21 16.41 11.15
CA GLU A 23 20.96 15.88 9.80
C GLU A 23 19.76 16.53 9.10
N ALA A 24 19.02 17.42 9.76
CA ALA A 24 17.76 17.98 9.27
C ALA A 24 17.82 18.56 7.85
N VAL A 25 18.95 19.16 7.46
CA VAL A 25 19.19 19.72 6.12
C VAL A 25 19.09 18.67 4.99
N ARG A 26 19.22 17.39 5.34
CA ARG A 26 19.19 16.26 4.39
C ARG A 26 17.76 15.75 4.16
N PHE A 27 16.81 16.14 5.02
CA PHE A 27 15.46 15.61 5.01
C PHE A 27 14.44 16.65 4.57
N CYS A 28 13.46 16.18 3.81
CA CYS A 28 12.31 16.96 3.40
C CYS A 28 11.08 16.37 4.09
N VAL A 29 10.72 16.92 5.25
CA VAL A 29 9.54 16.47 6.01
C VAL A 29 8.26 17.09 5.48
N LEU A 30 7.11 16.46 5.70
CA LEU A 30 5.83 17.00 5.29
C LEU A 30 5.39 18.02 6.34
N PRO A 31 5.12 19.30 5.98
CA PRO A 31 4.66 20.30 6.93
C PRO A 31 3.42 19.79 7.68
N PRO A 32 3.30 19.95 9.01
CA PRO A 32 2.14 19.48 9.77
C PRO A 32 0.80 19.98 9.23
N SER A 33 0.74 21.22 8.73
CA SER A 33 -0.47 21.78 8.12
C SER A 33 -0.90 21.04 6.86
N ILE A 34 0.07 20.66 6.00
CA ILE A 34 -0.15 19.82 4.83
C ILE A 34 -0.49 18.40 5.27
N ALA A 35 0.18 17.91 6.31
CA ALA A 35 -0.02 16.56 6.80
C ALA A 35 -1.44 16.31 7.34
N ARG A 36 -2.11 17.35 7.86
CA ARG A 36 -3.51 17.27 8.30
C ARG A 36 -4.51 17.17 7.14
N LEU A 37 -4.14 17.62 5.94
CA LEU A 37 -5.01 17.55 4.76
C LEU A 37 -5.11 16.14 4.19
N LEU A 38 -4.14 15.29 4.53
CA LEU A 38 -4.02 13.91 4.10
C LEU A 38 -5.28 13.07 4.40
N PRO A 39 -5.67 12.85 5.67
CA PRO A 39 -6.90 12.12 5.96
C PRO A 39 -8.16 12.85 5.48
N ALA A 40 -8.14 14.19 5.40
CA ALA A 40 -9.27 14.97 4.92
C ALA A 40 -9.51 14.84 3.41
N SER A 41 -8.50 14.41 2.65
CA SER A 41 -8.55 14.22 1.20
C SER A 41 -9.18 12.90 0.76
N THR A 42 -9.48 12.02 1.72
CA THR A 42 -10.13 10.72 1.48
C THR A 42 -11.35 10.51 2.35
N ARG A 43 -12.11 9.47 2.05
CA ARG A 43 -13.23 9.03 2.87
C ARG A 43 -12.73 8.18 4.05
N SER A 44 -13.41 8.30 5.17
CA SER A 44 -13.36 7.29 6.22
C SER A 44 -14.17 6.05 5.81
N PRO A 45 -13.98 4.89 6.46
CA PRO A 45 -14.82 3.72 6.22
C PRO A 45 -16.32 3.99 6.38
N GLU A 46 -16.71 4.84 7.33
CA GLU A 46 -18.10 5.23 7.56
C GLU A 46 -18.63 6.13 6.43
N GLU A 47 -17.81 7.07 5.94
CA GLU A 47 -18.16 7.92 4.80
C GLU A 47 -18.23 7.13 3.48
N GLN A 48 -17.46 6.05 3.37
CA GLN A 48 -17.51 5.12 2.25
C GLN A 48 -18.79 4.29 2.30
N SER A 49 -19.10 3.67 3.44
CA SER A 49 -20.36 2.93 3.65
C SER A 49 -21.59 3.81 3.41
N PHE A 50 -21.57 5.07 3.88
CA PHE A 50 -22.63 6.02 3.61
C PHE A 50 -22.77 6.36 2.11
N GLN A 51 -21.65 6.53 1.39
CA GLN A 51 -21.70 6.76 -0.05
C GLN A 51 -22.34 5.57 -0.77
N GLU A 52 -22.00 4.34 -0.40
CA GLU A 52 -22.57 3.12 -0.99
C GLU A 52 -24.09 3.06 -0.77
N GLU A 53 -24.58 3.42 0.41
CA GLU A 53 -26.02 3.53 0.68
C GLU A 53 -26.71 4.62 -0.17
N VAL A 54 -26.08 5.79 -0.29
CA VAL A 54 -26.58 6.88 -1.15
C VAL A 54 -26.64 6.44 -2.61
N GLU A 55 -25.62 5.74 -3.10
CA GLU A 55 -25.56 5.23 -4.47
C GLU A 55 -26.61 4.14 -4.72
N ALA A 56 -26.84 3.25 -3.76
CA ALA A 56 -27.92 2.27 -3.83
C ALA A 56 -29.30 2.96 -3.93
N ALA A 57 -29.56 3.98 -3.09
CA ALA A 57 -30.80 4.75 -3.12
C ALA A 57 -30.99 5.52 -4.43
N VAL A 58 -29.92 6.15 -4.93
CA VAL A 58 -29.92 6.84 -6.24
C VAL A 58 -30.22 5.86 -7.36
N THR A 59 -29.64 4.66 -7.34
CA THR A 59 -29.88 3.61 -8.33
C THR A 59 -31.35 3.18 -8.31
N ALA A 60 -31.93 2.94 -7.14
CA ALA A 60 -33.35 2.62 -7.01
C ALA A 60 -34.25 3.75 -7.56
N MET A 61 -33.92 5.00 -7.27
CA MET A 61 -34.68 6.15 -7.79
C MET A 61 -34.53 6.34 -9.30
N GLN A 62 -33.37 6.00 -9.87
CA GLN A 62 -33.18 5.98 -11.33
C GLN A 62 -34.07 4.93 -11.99
N GLN A 63 -34.25 3.75 -11.38
CA GLN A 63 -35.17 2.73 -11.88
C GLN A 63 -36.64 3.19 -11.83
N VAL A 64 -37.05 3.92 -10.78
CA VAL A 64 -38.38 4.56 -10.71
C VAL A 64 -38.54 5.56 -11.85
N ARG A 65 -37.54 6.43 -12.04
CA ARG A 65 -37.54 7.44 -13.10
C ARG A 65 -37.61 6.82 -14.50
N GLN A 66 -36.91 5.70 -14.72
CA GLN A 66 -36.94 4.96 -15.98
C GLN A 66 -38.33 4.39 -16.27
N ARG A 67 -38.96 3.74 -15.29
CA ARG A 67 -40.35 3.25 -15.41
C ARG A 67 -41.36 4.38 -15.69
N LEU A 68 -41.20 5.53 -15.04
CA LEU A 68 -42.03 6.71 -15.31
C LEU A 68 -41.84 7.20 -16.76
N LEU A 69 -40.62 7.16 -17.28
CA LEU A 69 -40.34 7.56 -18.68
C LEU A 69 -41.02 6.60 -19.68
N GLU A 70 -41.00 5.30 -19.41
CA GLU A 70 -41.70 4.29 -20.21
C GLU A 70 -43.22 4.51 -20.22
N HIS A 71 -43.80 4.79 -19.05
CA HIS A 71 -45.22 5.15 -18.94
C HIS A 71 -45.56 6.44 -19.69
N ILE A 72 -44.73 7.48 -19.58
CA ILE A 72 -44.88 8.73 -20.33
C ILE A 72 -44.84 8.46 -21.84
N SER A 73 -43.92 7.61 -22.29
CA SER A 73 -43.77 7.28 -23.71
C SER A 73 -45.00 6.53 -24.24
N THR A 74 -45.54 5.61 -23.43
CA THR A 74 -46.80 4.89 -23.72
C THR A 74 -48.00 5.84 -23.78
N ALA A 75 -48.11 6.78 -22.83
CA ALA A 75 -49.19 7.78 -22.82
C ALA A 75 -49.11 8.71 -24.03
N LYS A 76 -47.90 9.12 -24.46
CA LYS A 76 -47.69 9.90 -25.69
C LYS A 76 -48.18 9.14 -26.93
N ALA A 77 -47.84 7.85 -27.05
CA ALA A 77 -48.26 7.03 -28.18
C ALA A 77 -49.78 6.85 -28.27
N ARG A 78 -50.49 6.99 -27.15
CA ARG A 78 -51.96 6.92 -27.07
C ARG A 78 -52.64 8.29 -27.07
N GLU A 79 -51.87 9.38 -27.16
CA GLU A 79 -52.35 10.77 -27.04
C GLU A 79 -53.11 11.07 -25.72
N ASP A 80 -52.80 10.32 -24.65
CA ASP A 80 -53.45 10.45 -23.34
C ASP A 80 -52.90 11.67 -22.57
N ARG A 81 -53.57 12.82 -22.74
CA ARG A 81 -53.17 14.09 -22.15
C ARG A 81 -53.35 14.14 -20.63
N GLU A 82 -54.27 13.36 -20.08
CA GLU A 82 -54.52 13.35 -18.63
C GLU A 82 -53.40 12.60 -17.91
N ALA A 83 -53.03 11.41 -18.41
CA ALA A 83 -51.89 10.66 -17.90
C ALA A 83 -50.59 11.46 -17.98
N LEU A 84 -50.36 12.21 -19.07
CA LEU A 84 -49.17 13.05 -19.22
C LEU A 84 -49.11 14.19 -18.20
N ARG A 85 -50.25 14.78 -17.82
CA ARG A 85 -50.34 15.82 -16.78
C ARG A 85 -50.00 15.28 -15.40
N ASP A 86 -50.36 14.03 -15.09
CA ASP A 86 -50.02 13.39 -13.82
C ASP A 86 -48.57 12.87 -13.77
N LEU A 87 -48.09 12.23 -14.84
CA LEU A 87 -46.77 11.59 -14.88
C LEU A 87 -45.61 12.60 -14.93
N GLY A 88 -45.79 13.74 -15.61
CA GLY A 88 -44.75 14.77 -15.77
C GLY A 88 -44.21 15.30 -14.44
N PRO A 89 -45.06 15.78 -13.52
CA PRO A 89 -44.65 16.21 -12.18
C PRO A 89 -43.94 15.11 -11.38
N ARG A 90 -44.38 13.85 -11.47
CA ARG A 90 -43.75 12.71 -10.78
C ARG A 90 -42.35 12.42 -11.30
N TYR A 91 -42.17 12.45 -12.63
CA TYR A 91 -40.86 12.28 -13.26
C TYR A 91 -39.88 13.40 -12.84
N ASN A 92 -40.35 14.65 -12.84
CA ASN A 92 -39.55 15.79 -12.37
C ASN A 92 -39.27 15.72 -10.87
N GLY A 93 -40.23 15.22 -10.08
CA GLY A 93 -40.07 14.90 -8.66
C GLY A 93 -38.91 13.93 -8.43
N ALA A 94 -38.90 12.79 -9.12
CA ALA A 94 -37.82 11.81 -9.04
C ALA A 94 -36.44 12.41 -9.37
N ALA A 95 -36.36 13.31 -10.36
CA ALA A 95 -35.11 14.01 -10.68
C ALA A 95 -34.66 15.01 -9.60
N ARG A 96 -35.59 15.58 -8.81
CA ARG A 96 -35.26 16.40 -7.62
C ARG A 96 -34.77 15.53 -6.47
N GLU A 97 -35.44 14.41 -6.21
CA GLU A 97 -35.03 13.45 -5.18
C GLU A 97 -33.63 12.87 -5.44
N ILE A 98 -33.33 12.47 -6.69
CA ILE A 98 -31.98 12.01 -7.06
C ILE A 98 -30.91 13.07 -6.76
N ARG A 99 -31.21 14.35 -7.00
CA ARG A 99 -30.28 15.45 -6.67
C ARG A 99 -30.14 15.62 -5.16
N ALA A 100 -31.24 15.62 -4.43
CA ALA A 100 -31.23 15.72 -2.98
C ALA A 100 -30.43 14.59 -2.32
N LEU A 101 -30.58 13.34 -2.80
CA LEU A 101 -29.80 12.19 -2.36
C LEU A 101 -28.30 12.38 -2.59
N ARG A 102 -27.90 12.84 -3.78
CA ARG A 102 -26.48 13.12 -4.10
C ARG A 102 -25.92 14.26 -3.26
N ASP A 103 -26.74 15.25 -2.94
CA ASP A 103 -26.33 16.41 -2.14
C ASP A 103 -26.07 16.05 -0.67
N LEU A 104 -26.59 14.92 -0.18
CA LEU A 104 -26.29 14.42 1.18
C LEU A 104 -24.79 14.22 1.40
N ASP A 105 -24.07 13.77 0.38
CA ASP A 105 -22.62 13.57 0.42
C ASP A 105 -21.82 14.86 0.09
N GLY A 106 -22.51 15.95 -0.22
CA GLY A 106 -21.87 17.18 -0.71
C GLY A 106 -20.85 17.78 0.24
N ALA A 107 -21.00 17.61 1.57
CA ALA A 107 -20.02 18.09 2.55
C ALA A 107 -18.70 17.32 2.49
N VAL A 108 -18.76 15.99 2.40
CA VAL A 108 -17.59 15.10 2.30
C VAL A 108 -16.86 15.36 0.99
N THR A 109 -17.61 15.36 -0.13
CA THR A 109 -17.07 15.68 -1.46
C THR A 109 -16.38 17.05 -1.49
N ARG A 110 -16.98 18.09 -0.88
CA ARG A 110 -16.35 19.42 -0.78
C ARG A 110 -15.07 19.40 0.06
N ARG A 111 -15.08 18.75 1.22
CA ARG A 111 -13.90 18.61 2.10
C ARG A 111 -12.75 17.98 1.33
N MET A 112 -12.99 16.81 0.72
CA MET A 112 -12.00 16.07 -0.06
C MET A 112 -11.46 16.95 -1.19
N SER A 113 -12.34 17.54 -1.99
CA SER A 113 -11.95 18.41 -3.11
C SER A 113 -11.04 19.58 -2.68
N VAL A 114 -11.35 20.24 -1.55
CA VAL A 114 -10.52 21.34 -1.02
C VAL A 114 -9.17 20.82 -0.53
N ALA A 115 -9.15 19.71 0.22
CA ALA A 115 -7.92 19.11 0.73
C ALA A 115 -7.01 18.67 -0.42
N SER A 116 -7.55 17.92 -1.38
CA SER A 116 -6.88 17.48 -2.61
C SER A 116 -6.27 18.64 -3.40
N ARG A 117 -7.02 19.70 -3.66
CA ARG A 117 -6.49 20.89 -4.37
C ARG A 117 -5.32 21.53 -3.64
N ARG A 118 -5.38 21.64 -2.31
CA ARG A 118 -4.28 22.23 -1.52
C ARG A 118 -3.04 21.33 -1.50
N LEU A 119 -3.23 20.01 -1.42
CA LEU A 119 -2.14 19.05 -1.54
C LEU A 119 -1.47 19.14 -2.91
N ALA A 120 -2.25 19.24 -3.99
CA ALA A 120 -1.75 19.42 -5.35
C ALA A 120 -0.95 20.72 -5.49
N ALA A 121 -1.49 21.84 -5.00
CA ALA A 121 -0.82 23.14 -5.04
C ALA A 121 0.50 23.15 -4.26
N TYR A 122 0.53 22.53 -3.07
CA TYR A 122 1.76 22.36 -2.30
C TYR A 122 2.81 21.61 -3.12
N ARG A 123 2.45 20.47 -3.73
CA ARG A 123 3.36 19.63 -4.53
C ARG A 123 3.89 20.32 -5.77
N SER A 124 3.04 21.05 -6.50
CA SER A 124 3.46 21.74 -7.73
C SER A 124 4.50 22.84 -7.47
N GLY A 125 4.59 23.33 -6.23
CA GLY A 125 5.61 24.31 -5.83
C GLY A 125 6.91 23.69 -5.30
N GLN A 126 7.05 22.36 -5.29
CA GLN A 126 8.25 21.70 -4.77
C GLN A 126 9.25 21.41 -5.88
N GLU A 127 10.52 21.68 -5.60
CA GLU A 127 11.62 21.36 -6.50
C GLU A 127 12.11 19.92 -6.28
N VAL A 128 12.45 19.25 -7.38
CA VAL A 128 13.08 17.92 -7.32
C VAL A 128 14.52 18.09 -6.85
N ARG A 129 14.89 17.30 -5.84
CA ARG A 129 16.19 17.27 -5.19
C ARG A 129 17.02 16.14 -5.76
N GLU A 130 18.27 16.43 -6.07
CA GLU A 130 19.28 15.40 -6.30
C GLU A 130 19.79 14.89 -4.95
N LEU A 131 19.84 13.56 -4.79
CA LEU A 131 20.32 12.95 -3.55
C LEU A 131 21.69 12.29 -3.77
N PRO A 132 22.64 12.47 -2.83
CA PRO A 132 23.89 11.74 -2.89
C PRO A 132 23.62 10.25 -2.67
N LEU A 133 24.12 9.41 -3.60
CA LEU A 133 24.07 7.96 -3.49
C LEU A 133 24.73 7.51 -2.16
N GLY A 134 24.04 6.64 -1.41
CA GLY A 134 24.58 6.07 -0.17
C GLY A 134 24.54 7.00 1.05
N GLY A 135 23.85 8.15 0.98
CA GLY A 135 23.83 9.11 2.08
C GLY A 135 23.03 8.66 3.33
N LEU A 136 22.06 7.76 3.18
CA LEU A 136 21.20 7.39 4.29
C LEU A 136 21.81 6.22 5.08
N ALA A 137 22.14 6.48 6.34
CA ALA A 137 22.64 5.49 7.29
C ALA A 137 21.83 5.52 8.59
N ASP A 138 22.03 4.50 9.42
CA ASP A 138 21.54 4.41 10.79
C ASP A 138 20.04 4.70 10.90
N PHE A 139 19.25 3.76 10.40
CA PHE A 139 17.79 3.80 10.53
C PHE A 139 17.31 2.54 11.26
N PRO A 140 16.47 2.69 12.30
CA PRO A 140 15.97 1.54 13.06
C PRO A 140 15.04 0.69 12.19
N ALA A 141 15.03 -0.62 12.39
CA ALA A 141 14.03 -1.52 11.81
C ALA A 141 12.67 -1.31 12.48
N SER A 142 12.05 -0.16 12.19
CA SER A 142 10.78 0.28 12.75
C SER A 142 10.10 1.30 11.84
N PHE A 143 8.88 1.70 12.21
CA PHE A 143 8.15 2.77 11.50
C PHE A 143 8.93 4.10 11.46
N ALA A 144 9.75 4.39 12.48
CA ALA A 144 10.59 5.57 12.50
C ALA A 144 11.68 5.53 11.41
N GLY A 145 12.31 4.37 11.20
CA GLY A 145 13.29 4.18 10.13
C GLY A 145 12.64 4.26 8.75
N TYR A 146 11.46 3.65 8.58
CA TYR A 146 10.65 3.83 7.37
C TYR A 146 10.33 5.30 7.09
N THR A 147 9.90 6.05 8.11
CA THR A 147 9.63 7.49 7.96
C THR A 147 10.88 8.28 7.60
N LYS A 148 12.04 7.93 8.18
CA LYS A 148 13.35 8.52 7.82
C LYS A 148 13.68 8.28 6.34
N VAL A 149 13.46 7.07 5.81
CA VAL A 149 13.62 6.76 4.38
C VAL A 149 12.69 7.63 3.52
N LEU A 150 11.41 7.72 3.87
CA LEU A 150 10.45 8.53 3.12
C LEU A 150 10.81 10.01 3.10
N ASP A 151 11.18 10.57 4.25
CA ASP A 151 11.52 11.99 4.39
C ASP A 151 12.86 12.31 3.68
N PHE A 152 13.78 11.35 3.58
CA PHE A 152 15.02 11.49 2.81
C PHE A 152 14.73 11.60 1.31
N TYR A 153 13.94 10.66 0.78
CA TYR A 153 13.58 10.58 -0.63
C TYR A 153 12.44 11.51 -1.06
N ARG A 154 11.85 12.30 -0.15
CA ARG A 154 10.76 13.21 -0.50
C ARG A 154 11.25 14.30 -1.46
N PHE A 155 10.48 14.46 -2.54
CA PHE A 155 10.78 15.32 -3.69
C PHE A 155 12.16 15.06 -4.29
N SER A 156 12.59 13.80 -4.37
CA SER A 156 13.79 13.42 -5.14
C SER A 156 13.44 12.81 -6.50
N ASP A 157 14.42 12.62 -7.36
CA ASP A 157 14.29 11.75 -8.54
C ASP A 157 13.83 10.34 -8.16
N ALA A 158 14.25 9.85 -6.98
CA ALA A 158 13.78 8.60 -6.46
C ALA A 158 12.28 8.62 -6.07
N ALA A 159 11.68 9.80 -5.87
CA ALA A 159 10.23 9.91 -5.75
C ALA A 159 9.50 9.49 -7.04
N GLN A 160 10.18 9.44 -8.19
CA GLN A 160 9.67 8.83 -9.43
C GLN A 160 9.46 7.31 -9.25
N TYR A 161 10.25 6.65 -8.39
CA TYR A 161 10.09 5.23 -8.03
C TYR A 161 8.98 4.97 -7.01
N SER A 162 8.24 6.02 -6.63
CA SER A 162 6.91 5.94 -6.01
C SER A 162 6.93 5.45 -4.53
N PHE A 163 6.73 6.45 -3.62
CA PHE A 163 6.65 6.67 -2.13
C PHE A 163 5.40 6.44 -1.18
N GLY A 164 4.22 5.99 -1.60
CA GLY A 164 3.19 5.29 -0.77
C GLY A 164 2.06 6.01 -0.05
N ARG A 165 0.82 5.91 -0.60
CA ARG A 165 -0.50 5.59 0.04
C ARG A 165 -1.70 5.80 -0.92
N GLN A 166 -2.75 4.96 -0.71
CA GLN A 166 -4.18 5.01 -1.14
C GLN A 166 -4.62 4.34 -2.47
N TYR A 167 -5.69 3.53 -2.36
CA TYR A 167 -6.35 2.80 -3.44
C TYR A 167 -7.61 3.50 -3.99
N GLU A 168 -8.10 4.57 -3.35
CA GLU A 168 -9.30 5.30 -3.78
C GLU A 168 -9.21 6.81 -3.52
N GLY A 169 -9.70 7.61 -4.48
CA GLY A 169 -9.69 9.07 -4.49
C GLY A 169 -8.74 9.69 -5.54
N PRO A 170 -8.88 10.99 -5.86
CA PRO A 170 -7.92 11.68 -6.71
C PRO A 170 -6.52 11.59 -6.08
N GLN A 171 -5.53 11.07 -6.82
CA GLN A 171 -4.16 10.70 -6.42
C GLN A 171 -3.47 11.73 -5.50
N HIS A 172 -3.75 11.66 -4.20
CA HIS A 172 -3.30 12.68 -3.26
C HIS A 172 -2.60 12.11 -2.03
N PHE A 173 -1.79 11.08 -2.26
CA PHE A 173 -0.50 10.88 -1.61
C PHE A 173 0.51 10.37 -2.62
N THR A 174 1.78 10.52 -2.30
CA THR A 174 2.87 9.77 -2.93
C THR A 174 2.41 8.36 -3.27
N ASP A 175 2.25 7.98 -4.53
CA ASP A 175 1.94 6.59 -4.89
C ASP A 175 3.16 5.75 -4.49
N VAL A 176 3.06 4.67 -3.68
CA VAL A 176 4.05 3.57 -3.48
C VAL A 176 3.11 2.47 -3.86
N LYS A 177 3.34 1.87 -5.01
CA LYS A 177 2.80 0.54 -5.27
C LYS A 177 3.68 -0.55 -4.64
N ARG A 178 4.96 -0.25 -4.47
CA ARG A 178 6.03 -1.15 -4.02
C ARG A 178 6.00 -1.40 -2.50
N ASN A 179 6.99 -2.08 -1.95
CA ASN A 179 7.12 -2.20 -0.48
C ASN A 179 8.42 -1.55 -0.04
N VAL A 180 8.48 -1.06 1.19
CA VAL A 180 9.74 -0.59 1.80
C VAL A 180 9.96 -1.41 3.05
N ALA A 181 11.14 -2.00 3.15
CA ALA A 181 11.55 -2.76 4.31
C ALA A 181 12.88 -2.24 4.85
N VAL A 182 13.10 -2.48 6.14
CA VAL A 182 14.32 -2.12 6.85
C VAL A 182 14.76 -3.34 7.64
N LEU A 183 16.03 -3.72 7.53
CA LEU A 183 16.60 -4.81 8.30
C LEU A 183 17.76 -4.28 9.15
N ASP A 184 17.75 -4.65 10.41
CA ASP A 184 18.81 -4.38 11.37
C ASP A 184 19.29 -5.69 11.98
N ALA A 185 20.60 -5.92 11.99
CA ALA A 185 21.21 -7.13 12.54
C ALA A 185 22.33 -6.78 13.50
N VAL A 186 22.22 -7.26 14.73
CA VAL A 186 23.17 -7.02 15.83
C VAL A 186 23.70 -8.34 16.35
N ASP A 187 25.00 -8.42 16.64
CA ASP A 187 25.62 -9.59 17.23
C ASP A 187 25.28 -9.72 18.73
N ALA A 188 25.72 -10.81 19.37
CA ALA A 188 25.50 -11.03 20.80
C ALA A 188 26.18 -9.99 21.72
N ARG A 189 27.11 -9.19 21.20
CA ARG A 189 27.80 -8.10 21.91
C ARG A 189 27.13 -6.74 21.67
N GLY A 190 26.07 -6.69 20.85
CA GLY A 190 25.38 -5.46 20.47
C GLY A 190 26.04 -4.70 19.32
N HIS A 191 27.06 -5.26 18.66
CA HIS A 191 27.62 -4.63 17.47
C HIS A 191 26.73 -4.86 16.27
N ARG A 192 26.46 -3.78 15.52
CA ARG A 192 25.67 -3.80 14.30
C ARG A 192 26.48 -4.47 13.17
N ALA A 193 26.05 -5.66 12.76
CA ALA A 193 26.64 -6.41 11.67
C ALA A 193 26.06 -6.01 10.31
N PHE A 194 24.80 -5.57 10.27
CA PHE A 194 24.14 -5.10 9.06
C PHE A 194 23.03 -4.10 9.40
N ASN A 195 22.92 -3.03 8.62
CA ASN A 195 21.74 -2.17 8.61
C ASN A 195 21.48 -1.69 7.19
N GLY A 196 20.29 -1.96 6.70
CA GLY A 196 19.94 -1.70 5.31
C GLY A 196 18.44 -1.49 5.15
N PHE A 197 18.07 -0.62 4.21
CA PHE A 197 16.69 -0.52 3.74
C PHE A 197 16.65 -0.97 2.29
N ALA A 198 15.51 -1.46 1.85
CA ALA A 198 15.25 -1.76 0.46
C ALA A 198 13.85 -1.33 0.09
N VAL A 199 13.69 -1.06 -1.19
CA VAL A 199 12.43 -0.72 -1.83
C VAL A 199 12.16 -1.80 -2.86
N SER A 200 10.99 -2.41 -2.95
CA SER A 200 10.75 -3.44 -3.97
C SER A 200 10.98 -2.88 -5.37
N GLY A 201 11.46 -3.68 -6.30
CA GLY A 201 11.79 -3.30 -7.68
C GLY A 201 13.25 -3.45 -8.06
N VAL A 202 13.49 -3.62 -9.37
CA VAL A 202 14.80 -3.87 -9.99
C VAL A 202 15.77 -2.73 -9.68
N ASP A 203 15.40 -1.50 -10.04
CA ASP A 203 16.26 -0.31 -9.90
C ASP A 203 15.90 0.56 -8.69
N ALA A 204 15.11 0.00 -7.78
CA ALA A 204 14.61 0.77 -6.65
C ALA A 204 15.73 1.09 -5.63
N PRO A 205 15.61 2.19 -4.87
CA PRO A 205 16.63 2.60 -3.89
C PRO A 205 16.87 1.58 -2.77
N GLY A 206 17.98 1.80 -2.06
CA GLY A 206 18.39 0.95 -0.94
C GLY A 206 19.37 -0.13 -1.36
N VAL A 207 19.43 -1.21 -0.57
CA VAL A 207 20.35 -2.32 -0.83
C VAL A 207 20.03 -3.01 -2.15
N ARG A 208 21.11 -3.33 -2.87
CA ARG A 208 21.07 -4.05 -4.15
C ARG A 208 22.00 -5.26 -4.01
N PRO A 209 21.47 -6.46 -3.76
CA PRO A 209 22.31 -7.64 -3.67
C PRO A 209 23.06 -7.83 -4.99
N GLY A 210 24.34 -8.19 -4.92
CA GLY A 210 25.10 -8.60 -6.10
C GLY A 210 24.54 -9.90 -6.67
N GLY A 211 24.85 -10.20 -7.94
CA GLY A 211 24.32 -11.40 -8.63
C GLY A 211 24.58 -12.70 -7.87
N GLU A 212 25.74 -12.84 -7.22
CA GLU A 212 26.07 -14.03 -6.41
C GLU A 212 25.27 -14.13 -5.10
N SER A 213 24.86 -12.99 -4.53
CA SER A 213 24.11 -12.93 -3.26
C SER A 213 22.66 -13.40 -3.42
N CYS A 214 22.07 -13.20 -4.60
CA CYS A 214 20.71 -13.67 -4.92
C CYS A 214 20.64 -15.20 -5.04
N GLY A 215 21.74 -15.88 -5.40
CA GLY A 215 21.75 -17.32 -5.63
C GLY A 215 21.52 -18.19 -4.38
N ARG A 216 21.55 -17.60 -3.17
CA ARG A 216 21.29 -18.33 -1.91
C ARG A 216 19.81 -18.50 -1.59
N PHE A 217 18.95 -17.71 -2.22
CA PHE A 217 17.53 -17.72 -1.98
C PHE A 217 16.78 -18.00 -3.27
N GLN A 218 15.75 -18.83 -3.18
CA GLN A 218 14.86 -19.09 -4.30
C GLN A 218 13.59 -18.26 -4.09
N ALA A 219 13.39 -17.25 -4.94
CA ALA A 219 12.12 -16.54 -4.98
C ALA A 219 11.05 -17.51 -5.51
N LEU A 220 9.89 -17.56 -4.84
CA LEU A 220 8.73 -18.26 -5.37
C LEU A 220 8.07 -17.36 -6.42
N GLU A 221 7.81 -17.94 -7.57
CA GLU A 221 6.94 -17.36 -8.57
C GLU A 221 5.52 -17.28 -8.02
N VAL A 222 4.92 -16.09 -8.10
CA VAL A 222 3.55 -15.85 -7.67
C VAL A 222 2.77 -15.31 -8.85
N GLU A 223 1.70 -16.02 -9.20
CA GLU A 223 0.69 -15.56 -10.14
C GLU A 223 -0.11 -14.42 -9.50
N ASP A 224 -0.24 -13.31 -10.22
CA ASP A 224 -1.09 -12.21 -9.80
C ASP A 224 -2.58 -12.50 -10.08
N GLY A 225 -3.47 -11.59 -9.66
CA GLY A 225 -4.91 -11.73 -9.93
C GLY A 225 -5.31 -11.64 -11.41
N SER A 226 -4.35 -11.43 -12.32
CA SER A 226 -4.52 -11.36 -13.77
C SER A 226 -3.91 -12.57 -14.50
N GLY A 227 -3.33 -13.53 -13.77
CA GLY A 227 -2.70 -14.72 -14.35
C GLY A 227 -1.22 -14.53 -14.75
N GLU A 228 -0.62 -13.38 -14.45
CA GLU A 228 0.78 -13.10 -14.77
C GLU A 228 1.70 -13.53 -13.62
N THR A 229 2.75 -14.27 -13.96
CA THR A 229 3.72 -14.76 -12.99
C THR A 229 4.93 -13.83 -12.94
N TYR A 230 5.26 -13.35 -11.75
CA TYR A 230 6.41 -12.48 -11.53
C TYR A 230 7.40 -13.09 -10.55
N SER A 231 8.69 -12.94 -10.86
CA SER A 231 9.76 -13.21 -9.90
C SER A 231 9.71 -12.19 -8.75
N ARG A 232 9.80 -12.71 -7.53
CA ARG A 232 9.78 -11.92 -6.29
C ARG A 232 11.18 -11.62 -5.72
N ASP A 233 12.24 -11.92 -6.47
CA ASP A 233 13.64 -11.63 -6.10
C ASP A 233 13.95 -10.12 -6.01
N HIS A 234 13.07 -9.29 -6.59
CA HIS A 234 13.14 -7.83 -6.46
C HIS A 234 12.34 -7.26 -5.29
N ASP A 235 11.68 -8.08 -4.48
CA ASP A 235 11.00 -7.61 -3.27
C ASP A 235 12.02 -7.07 -2.24
N ALA A 236 11.61 -6.06 -1.47
CA ALA A 236 12.50 -5.38 -0.53
C ALA A 236 13.10 -6.36 0.50
N GLU A 237 12.26 -7.24 1.04
CA GLU A 237 12.65 -8.25 2.03
C GLU A 237 13.64 -9.25 1.46
N PHE A 238 13.41 -9.71 0.22
CA PHE A 238 14.35 -10.58 -0.47
C PHE A 238 15.73 -9.93 -0.58
N LYS A 239 15.78 -8.69 -1.07
CA LYS A 239 17.03 -7.94 -1.26
C LYS A 239 17.79 -7.74 0.05
N LEU A 240 17.07 -7.49 1.14
CA LEU A 240 17.65 -7.34 2.48
C LEU A 240 18.22 -8.66 3.00
N CYS A 241 17.47 -9.76 2.91
CA CYS A 241 17.95 -11.08 3.32
C CYS A 241 19.20 -11.50 2.53
N ALA A 242 19.18 -11.34 1.21
CA ALA A 242 20.33 -11.62 0.34
C ALA A 242 21.57 -10.80 0.74
N SER A 243 21.37 -9.50 0.99
CA SER A 243 22.46 -8.60 1.39
C SER A 243 23.00 -8.91 2.78
N LEU A 244 22.14 -9.27 3.74
CA LEU A 244 22.55 -9.72 5.07
C LEU A 244 23.44 -10.95 4.97
N CYS A 245 22.99 -12.00 4.25
CA CYS A 245 23.75 -13.23 4.09
C CYS A 245 25.10 -13.03 3.38
N ALA A 246 25.21 -12.03 2.51
CA ALA A 246 26.47 -11.66 1.88
C ALA A 246 27.39 -10.89 2.84
N SER A 247 26.83 -10.19 3.83
CA SER A 247 27.57 -9.30 4.74
C SER A 247 28.11 -10.01 5.99
N VAL A 248 27.59 -11.19 6.33
CA VAL A 248 27.98 -11.94 7.53
C VAL A 248 28.46 -13.36 7.18
N PRO A 249 29.37 -13.96 7.97
CA PRO A 249 29.76 -15.35 7.76
C PRO A 249 28.59 -16.31 8.07
N ALA A 250 28.63 -17.53 7.50
CA ALA A 250 27.53 -18.49 7.62
C ALA A 250 27.28 -18.99 9.06
N ASP A 251 28.30 -18.93 9.92
CA ASP A 251 28.23 -19.28 11.34
C ASP A 251 27.92 -18.07 12.25
N TRP A 252 27.60 -16.90 11.66
CA TRP A 252 27.24 -15.71 12.40
C TRP A 252 26.02 -15.95 13.31
N ARG A 253 26.08 -15.37 14.50
CA ARG A 253 25.05 -15.46 15.54
C ARG A 253 24.68 -14.07 15.99
N GLY A 254 23.38 -13.79 16.05
CA GLY A 254 22.88 -12.49 16.47
C GLY A 254 21.38 -12.39 16.39
N HIS A 255 20.89 -11.19 16.65
CA HIS A 255 19.48 -10.85 16.57
C HIS A 255 19.24 -10.00 15.32
N VAL A 256 18.21 -10.36 14.56
CA VAL A 256 17.82 -9.72 13.31
C VAL A 256 16.39 -9.21 13.46
N VAL A 257 16.18 -7.93 13.21
CA VAL A 257 14.86 -7.31 13.15
C VAL A 257 14.60 -6.88 11.71
N LEU A 258 13.53 -7.41 11.13
CA LEU A 258 13.01 -6.99 9.83
C LEU A 258 11.72 -6.20 10.05
N PHE A 259 11.73 -4.91 9.73
CA PHE A 259 10.52 -4.13 9.57
C PHE A 259 10.07 -4.16 8.11
N SER A 260 8.80 -4.46 7.88
CA SER A 260 8.16 -4.35 6.57
C SER A 260 6.92 -3.48 6.64
N LYS A 261 6.74 -2.58 5.68
CA LYS A 261 5.57 -1.71 5.63
C LYS A 261 4.28 -2.50 5.35
N LYS A 262 4.37 -3.51 4.47
CA LYS A 262 3.27 -4.37 4.04
C LYS A 262 3.42 -5.78 4.63
N PRO A 263 2.32 -6.56 4.75
CA PRO A 263 2.42 -7.98 5.05
C PRO A 263 3.35 -8.70 4.08
N LEU A 264 4.10 -9.68 4.60
CA LEU A 264 4.98 -10.50 3.77
C LEU A 264 4.12 -11.33 2.81
N CYS A 265 4.37 -11.21 1.52
CA CYS A 265 3.78 -12.13 0.55
C CYS A 265 4.30 -13.55 0.79
N ARG A 266 3.65 -14.58 0.25
CA ARG A 266 4.06 -15.98 0.42
C ARG A 266 5.54 -16.24 0.09
N SER A 267 6.05 -15.64 -0.99
CA SER A 267 7.47 -15.77 -1.36
C SER A 267 8.40 -15.12 -0.34
N CYS A 268 8.10 -13.89 0.08
CA CYS A 268 8.90 -13.19 1.09
C CYS A 268 8.85 -13.91 2.44
N ALA A 269 7.70 -14.42 2.84
CA ALA A 269 7.55 -15.19 4.07
C ALA A 269 8.40 -16.47 4.05
N ASP A 270 8.47 -17.18 2.92
CA ASP A 270 9.34 -18.35 2.78
C ASP A 270 10.83 -17.98 2.89
N VAL A 271 11.27 -16.91 2.21
CA VAL A 271 12.65 -16.43 2.32
C VAL A 271 13.00 -16.02 3.74
N VAL A 272 12.14 -15.22 4.38
CA VAL A 272 12.38 -14.66 5.71
C VAL A 272 12.29 -15.71 6.81
N HIS A 273 11.26 -16.57 6.80
CA HIS A 273 11.01 -17.51 7.90
C HIS A 273 11.58 -18.92 7.69
N VAL A 274 11.92 -19.29 6.46
CA VAL A 274 12.39 -20.64 6.14
C VAL A 274 13.81 -20.64 5.61
N GLN A 275 14.08 -19.88 4.55
CA GLN A 275 15.39 -19.95 3.89
C GLN A 275 16.47 -19.20 4.68
N LEU A 276 16.18 -18.03 5.22
CA LEU A 276 17.13 -17.22 6.00
C LEU A 276 17.60 -17.96 7.27
N PRO A 277 16.73 -18.54 8.13
CA PRO A 277 17.18 -19.31 9.29
C PRO A 277 17.95 -20.58 8.91
N ARG A 278 17.72 -21.17 7.72
CA ARG A 278 18.55 -22.27 7.23
C ARG A 278 19.94 -21.78 6.79
N ALA A 279 20.01 -20.62 6.14
CA ALA A 279 21.25 -20.03 5.68
C ALA A 279 22.11 -19.49 6.84
N LEU A 280 21.47 -19.01 7.92
CA LEU A 280 22.11 -18.49 9.13
C LEU A 280 21.45 -19.14 10.37
N PRO A 281 21.81 -20.39 10.72
CA PRO A 281 21.16 -21.12 11.82
C PRO A 281 21.41 -20.52 13.21
N GLY A 282 22.32 -19.55 13.31
CA GLY A 282 22.69 -18.87 14.55
C GLY A 282 21.82 -17.65 14.90
N ILE A 283 20.85 -17.28 14.07
CA ILE A 283 20.10 -16.03 14.24
C ILE A 283 18.84 -16.22 15.09
N SER A 284 18.48 -15.16 15.83
CA SER A 284 17.14 -14.91 16.33
C SER A 284 16.48 -13.86 15.44
N LEU A 285 15.37 -14.19 14.80
CA LEU A 285 14.67 -13.31 13.86
C LEU A 285 13.37 -12.78 14.47
N GLU A 286 13.19 -11.46 14.39
CA GLU A 286 11.95 -10.75 14.66
C GLU A 286 11.47 -10.06 13.38
N VAL A 287 10.17 -10.17 13.09
CA VAL A 287 9.53 -9.49 11.96
C VAL A 287 8.45 -8.56 12.50
N VAL A 288 8.54 -7.28 12.13
CA VAL A 288 7.58 -6.23 12.50
C VAL A 288 6.88 -5.77 11.23
N VAL A 289 5.55 -5.87 11.19
CA VAL A 289 4.73 -5.41 10.06
C VAL A 289 3.86 -4.24 10.52
N ASP A 290 3.85 -3.15 9.75
CA ASP A 290 3.03 -1.97 10.05
C ASP A 290 1.56 -2.14 9.61
N GLU A 291 1.33 -2.55 8.36
CA GLU A 291 0.00 -2.87 7.85
C GLU A 291 -0.38 -4.29 8.24
N THR A 292 -1.37 -4.46 9.10
CA THR A 292 -2.01 -5.77 9.29
C THR A 292 -3.07 -5.97 8.21
N GLU A 293 -3.38 -7.24 7.88
CA GLU A 293 -4.39 -7.59 6.87
C GLU A 293 -5.78 -6.99 7.18
N ASP A 294 -6.02 -6.60 8.44
CA ASP A 294 -7.26 -5.99 8.92
C ASP A 294 -7.20 -4.46 9.11
N GLY A 295 -6.09 -3.80 8.74
CA GLY A 295 -5.93 -2.35 8.92
C GLY A 295 -5.83 -1.87 10.37
N VAL A 296 -5.71 -2.78 11.34
CA VAL A 296 -5.52 -2.48 12.77
C VAL A 296 -4.06 -2.73 13.14
N ALA A 297 -3.25 -1.67 13.21
CA ALA A 297 -1.83 -1.76 13.54
C ALA A 297 -1.60 -2.47 14.90
N ALA A 298 -0.86 -3.58 14.89
CA ALA A 298 -0.30 -4.20 16.09
C ALA A 298 0.91 -5.08 15.72
N GLY A 299 2.04 -4.82 16.36
CA GLY A 299 3.27 -5.60 16.20
C GLY A 299 3.11 -7.04 16.69
N ALA A 300 3.07 -7.98 15.75
CA ALA A 300 3.17 -9.41 16.05
C ALA A 300 4.64 -9.81 16.12
N VAL A 301 5.19 -9.93 17.33
CA VAL A 301 6.51 -10.53 17.56
C VAL A 301 6.39 -12.05 17.36
N VAL A 302 6.81 -12.54 16.19
CA VAL A 302 6.96 -13.99 15.96
C VAL A 302 8.33 -14.42 16.47
N ASN A 303 8.40 -14.87 17.72
CA ASN A 303 9.60 -15.48 18.28
C ASN A 303 9.80 -16.89 17.67
N CYS A 304 10.69 -17.01 16.68
CA CYS A 304 11.16 -18.31 16.20
C CYS A 304 12.20 -18.89 17.17
N ALA A 305 11.76 -19.62 18.19
CA ALA A 305 12.63 -20.50 18.96
C ALA A 305 13.00 -21.76 18.15
N PRO A 306 14.20 -22.34 18.32
CA PRO A 306 14.59 -23.56 17.64
C PRO A 306 13.90 -24.75 18.31
N GLY A 307 12.70 -25.10 17.82
CA GLY A 307 11.92 -26.21 18.34
C GLY A 307 10.74 -26.53 17.42
N THR A 308 10.93 -27.54 16.58
CA THR A 308 9.93 -28.24 15.75
C THR A 308 8.46 -27.91 16.05
N ARG A 309 7.86 -26.99 15.29
CA ARG A 309 6.42 -26.99 15.01
C ARG A 309 6.22 -27.50 13.58
N LYS A 310 5.67 -28.71 13.47
CA LYS A 310 5.02 -29.16 12.23
C LYS A 310 3.85 -28.22 11.97
N LEU A 311 3.99 -27.34 10.97
CA LEU A 311 2.84 -26.71 10.32
C LEU A 311 2.05 -27.87 9.69
N GLY A 312 0.87 -28.14 10.25
CA GLY A 312 -0.07 -29.08 9.68
C GLY A 312 -0.58 -28.56 8.34
N LEU A 313 0.06 -28.98 7.26
CA LEU A 313 -0.55 -28.94 5.94
C LEU A 313 -1.82 -29.80 5.97
N PRO A 314 -2.98 -29.32 5.48
CA PRO A 314 -4.10 -30.22 5.22
C PRO A 314 -3.67 -31.30 4.22
N PRO A 315 -4.16 -32.54 4.36
CA PRO A 315 -3.84 -33.61 3.41
C PRO A 315 -4.28 -33.19 2.00
N PRO A 316 -3.52 -33.57 0.95
CA PRO A 316 -3.89 -33.27 -0.42
C PRO A 316 -5.25 -33.90 -0.75
N ALA A 317 -6.07 -33.15 -1.47
CA ALA A 317 -7.33 -33.64 -2.01
C ALA A 317 -7.07 -34.91 -2.88
N PRO A 318 -7.95 -35.92 -2.82
CA PRO A 318 -7.79 -37.13 -3.63
C PRO A 318 -7.78 -36.76 -5.12
N ALA A 319 -6.75 -37.25 -5.83
CA ALA A 319 -6.60 -37.07 -7.26
C ALA A 319 -7.85 -37.55 -8.00
N ALA A 320 -8.44 -36.68 -8.80
CA ALA A 320 -9.50 -37.05 -9.72
C ALA A 320 -8.99 -38.14 -10.67
N ALA A 321 -9.69 -39.27 -10.69
CA ALA A 321 -9.39 -40.40 -11.56
C ALA A 321 -9.41 -39.95 -13.04
N ALA A 322 -8.37 -40.31 -13.78
CA ALA A 322 -8.27 -40.07 -15.21
C ALA A 322 -9.45 -40.77 -15.94
N PRO A 323 -10.03 -40.14 -16.97
CA PRO A 323 -11.05 -40.77 -17.79
C PRO A 323 -10.44 -41.98 -18.52
N GLY A 324 -11.05 -43.15 -18.33
CA GLY A 324 -10.65 -44.40 -18.97
C GLY A 324 -10.81 -44.36 -20.50
N PRO A 325 -10.09 -45.23 -21.22
CA PRO A 325 -10.10 -45.26 -22.68
C PRO A 325 -11.47 -45.67 -23.25
N ALA A 326 -11.88 -45.01 -24.33
CA ALA A 326 -13.11 -45.28 -25.05
C ALA A 326 -13.12 -46.70 -25.68
N PRO A 327 -14.28 -47.38 -25.70
CA PRO A 327 -14.39 -48.71 -26.30
C PRO A 327 -14.26 -48.65 -27.83
N ALA A 328 -13.47 -49.57 -28.39
CA ALA A 328 -13.33 -49.78 -29.82
C ALA A 328 -14.65 -50.25 -30.44
N GLN A 329 -15.04 -49.63 -31.56
CA GLN A 329 -16.16 -50.08 -32.38
C GLN A 329 -15.77 -51.34 -33.17
N PRO A 330 -16.66 -52.34 -33.26
CA PRO A 330 -16.43 -53.52 -34.11
C PRO A 330 -16.62 -53.17 -35.59
N ALA A 331 -15.82 -53.86 -36.43
CA ALA A 331 -15.87 -53.82 -37.88
C ALA A 331 -17.12 -54.50 -38.46
#